data_AF-A0A9E4G4E3-F1
#
_entry.id   AF-A0A9E4G4E3-F1
#
_cell.length_a   1.000
_cell.length_b   1.000
_cell.length_c   1.000
_cell.angle_alpha   90.00
_cell.angle_beta   90.00
_cell.angle_gamma   90.00
#
_symmetry.space_group_name_H-M   'P 1'
#
loop_
_entity.id
_entity.type
_entity.pdbx_description
1 polymer ?
#
loop_
_entity_poly.entity_id
_entity_poly.type
_entity_poly.pdbx_seq_one_letter_code
_entity_poly.pdbx_strand_id
1 'polypeptide(L)'
;MAEATLSSTAVSDHAFGYQPPAIDGDFVGKHIISVDQFKRQDLDILFDAATSIRKRIRSQDRGLTELCAGKVMASLFFEASTRTDMS
;
A
#
# COMPACT_ATOMS: atom_id res chain seq x y z
N MET A 1 -13.34 37.39 12.62
CA MET A 1 -12.41 36.48 13.30
C MET A 1 -12.53 35.12 12.63
N ALA A 2 -11.62 34.80 11.71
CA ALA A 2 -11.56 33.50 11.07
C ALA A 2 -10.10 33.07 11.17
N GLU A 3 -9.85 32.17 12.11
CA GLU A 3 -8.54 31.60 12.40
C GLU A 3 -8.27 30.53 11.33
N ALA A 4 -7.34 30.84 10.42
CA ALA A 4 -6.86 29.89 9.43
C ALA A 4 -5.91 28.92 10.14
N THR A 5 -6.41 27.74 10.49
CA THR A 5 -5.61 26.63 11.00
C THR A 5 -4.56 26.24 9.97
N LEU A 6 -3.31 26.62 10.25
CA LEU A 6 -2.13 26.17 9.54
C LEU A 6 -1.97 24.65 9.79
N SER A 7 -2.51 23.84 8.88
CA SER A 7 -2.18 22.42 8.83
C SER A 7 -0.77 22.29 8.25
N SER A 8 0.21 22.24 9.16
CA SER A 8 1.60 21.89 8.89
C SER A 8 1.68 20.47 8.31
N THR A 9 1.52 20.33 7.00
CA THR A 9 1.87 19.10 6.30
C THR A 9 3.39 19.06 6.20
N ALA A 10 4.03 18.27 7.06
CA ALA A 10 5.43 17.90 6.90
C ALA A 10 5.53 17.00 5.66
N VAL A 11 5.64 17.62 4.48
CA VAL A 11 5.84 16.90 3.23
C VAL A 11 7.24 16.32 3.29
N SER A 12 7.32 14.98 3.35
CA SER A 12 8.59 14.25 3.37
C SER A 12 9.40 14.61 2.12
N ASP A 13 10.57 15.24 2.33
CA ASP A 13 11.43 15.91 1.34
C ASP A 13 12.20 14.95 0.39
N HIS A 14 11.68 13.73 0.16
CA HIS A 14 12.29 12.71 -0.69
C HIS A 14 11.64 12.56 -2.07
N ALA A 15 10.55 13.30 -2.34
CA ALA A 15 9.84 13.25 -3.62
C ALA A 15 10.40 14.28 -4.60
N PHE A 16 11.47 13.94 -5.32
CA PHE A 16 11.85 14.66 -6.54
C PHE A 16 10.74 14.48 -7.61
N GLY A 17 9.70 15.32 -7.55
CA GLY A 17 8.76 15.59 -8.64
C GLY A 17 7.46 14.78 -8.71
N TYR A 18 7.29 13.67 -7.96
CA TYR A 18 6.05 12.90 -7.97
C TYR A 18 5.28 13.05 -6.66
N GLN A 19 4.11 13.69 -6.72
CA GLN A 19 3.13 13.68 -5.63
C GLN A 19 2.17 12.52 -5.87
N PRO A 20 2.23 11.46 -5.05
CA PRO A 20 1.31 10.35 -5.21
C PRO A 20 -0.13 10.76 -4.88
N PRO A 21 -1.11 10.31 -5.67
CA PRO A 21 -2.52 10.56 -5.37
C PRO A 21 -2.93 9.81 -4.10
N ALA A 22 -3.89 10.37 -3.35
CA ALA A 22 -4.50 9.67 -2.23
C ALA A 22 -5.19 8.38 -2.70
N ILE A 23 -5.16 7.35 -1.84
CA ILE A 23 -5.74 6.03 -2.14
C ILE A 23 -7.28 6.13 -2.13
N ASP A 24 -7.86 6.65 -1.05
CA ASP A 24 -9.30 6.94 -0.94
C ASP A 24 -10.20 5.71 -1.21
N GLY A 25 -9.81 4.57 -0.64
CA GLY A 25 -10.53 3.30 -0.72
C GLY A 25 -10.27 2.48 -2.00
N ASP A 26 -9.57 3.04 -2.99
CA ASP A 26 -9.22 2.34 -4.23
C ASP A 26 -7.71 2.17 -4.36
N PHE A 27 -7.24 0.94 -4.52
CA PHE A 27 -5.81 0.62 -4.65
C PHE A 27 -5.40 0.36 -6.12
N VAL A 28 -6.36 0.32 -7.04
CA VAL A 28 -6.10 -0.07 -8.43
C VAL A 28 -5.32 1.04 -9.16
N GLY A 29 -4.16 0.67 -9.71
CA GLY A 29 -3.33 1.58 -10.52
C GLY A 29 -2.59 2.66 -9.71
N LYS A 30 -2.58 2.59 -8.38
CA LYS A 30 -1.90 3.57 -7.51
C LYS A 30 -0.53 3.07 -7.04
N HIS A 31 0.40 4.00 -6.82
CA HIS A 31 1.76 3.71 -6.36
C HIS A 31 1.89 3.90 -4.85
N ILE A 32 2.25 2.84 -4.12
CA ILE A 32 2.51 2.90 -2.66
C ILE A 32 3.93 3.42 -2.43
N ILE A 33 4.07 4.68 -1.99
CA ILE A 33 5.37 5.37 -1.85
C ILE A 33 5.52 6.02 -0.46
N SER A 34 4.45 6.63 0.06
CA SER A 34 4.45 7.29 1.37
C SER A 34 3.21 6.88 2.16
N VAL A 35 3.34 6.90 3.49
CA VAL A 35 2.24 6.68 4.43
C VAL A 35 1.20 7.80 4.34
N ASP A 36 1.60 9.01 3.94
CA ASP A 36 0.70 10.17 3.82
C ASP A 36 -0.41 9.98 2.77
N GLN A 37 -0.27 8.97 1.90
CA GLN A 37 -1.28 8.61 0.90
C GLN A 37 -2.50 7.88 1.49
N PHE A 38 -2.35 7.34 2.71
CA PHE A 38 -3.32 6.48 3.35
C PHE A 38 -4.15 7.27 4.36
N LYS A 39 -5.47 7.12 4.27
CA LYS A 39 -6.40 7.52 5.33
C LYS A 39 -6.69 6.33 6.25
N ARG A 40 -7.31 6.61 7.41
CA ARG A 40 -7.71 5.56 8.37
C ARG A 40 -8.57 4.46 7.72
N GLN A 41 -9.54 4.86 6.91
CA GLN A 41 -10.42 3.94 6.18
C GLN A 41 -9.65 3.01 5.23
N ASP A 42 -8.61 3.52 4.55
CA ASP A 42 -7.79 2.72 3.64
C ASP A 42 -7.05 1.63 4.41
N LEU A 43 -6.58 1.94 5.61
CA LEU A 43 -5.91 0.97 6.48
C LEU A 43 -6.87 -0.10 6.99
N ASP A 44 -8.12 0.28 7.34
CA ASP A 44 -9.12 -0.69 7.77
C ASP A 44 -9.45 -1.68 6.63
N ILE A 45 -9.62 -1.19 5.39
CA ILE A 45 -9.78 -2.05 4.19
C ILE A 45 -8.57 -2.97 3.99
N LEU A 46 -7.36 -2.42 4.11
CA LEU A 46 -6.12 -3.18 3.94
C LEU A 46 -6.00 -4.31 4.98
N PHE A 47 -6.29 -4.04 6.25
CA PHE A 47 -6.20 -5.04 7.31
C PHE A 47 -7.28 -6.10 7.22
N ASP A 48 -8.49 -5.74 6.79
CA ASP A 48 -9.57 -6.68 6.54
C ASP A 48 -9.21 -7.62 5.37
N ALA A 49 -8.67 -7.07 4.28
CA ALA A 49 -8.19 -7.85 3.15
C ALA A 49 -7.05 -8.80 3.56
N ALA A 50 -6.05 -8.32 4.30
CA ALA A 50 -4.94 -9.13 4.78
C ALA A 50 -5.42 -10.27 5.70
N THR A 51 -6.37 -9.98 6.59
CA THR A 51 -6.97 -10.98 7.49
C THR A 51 -7.75 -12.03 6.70
N SER A 52 -8.49 -11.62 5.68
CA SER A 52 -9.21 -12.51 4.76
C SER A 52 -8.25 -13.44 4.00
N ILE A 53 -7.19 -12.90 3.40
CA ILE A 53 -6.17 -13.69 2.69
C ILE A 53 -5.54 -14.70 3.65
N ARG A 54 -5.16 -14.29 4.87
CA ARG A 54 -4.58 -15.20 5.87
C ARG A 54 -5.52 -16.36 6.25
N LYS A 55 -6.84 -16.11 6.32
CA LYS A 55 -7.83 -17.17 6.55
C LYS A 55 -7.87 -18.13 5.36
N ARG A 56 -7.93 -17.62 4.13
CA ARG A 56 -7.99 -18.41 2.90
C ARG A 56 -6.75 -19.28 2.67
N ILE A 57 -5.56 -18.75 2.98
CA ILE A 57 -4.30 -19.54 2.97
C ILE A 57 -4.41 -20.74 3.93
N ARG A 58 -4.89 -20.52 5.16
CA ARG A 58 -5.06 -21.58 6.16
C ARG A 58 -6.06 -22.65 5.74
N SER A 59 -7.09 -22.26 5.00
CA SER A 59 -8.10 -23.16 4.46
C SER A 59 -7.66 -23.87 3.17
N GLN A 60 -6.40 -23.67 2.72
CA GLN A 60 -5.85 -24.21 1.47
C GLN A 60 -6.70 -23.86 0.23
N ASP A 61 -7.26 -22.66 0.19
CA ASP A 61 -8.05 -22.16 -0.94
C ASP A 61 -7.14 -21.94 -2.17
N ARG A 62 -7.27 -22.82 -3.17
CA ARG A 62 -6.54 -22.74 -4.45
C ARG A 62 -6.86 -21.47 -5.24
N GLY A 63 -8.01 -20.84 -5.00
CA GLY A 63 -8.42 -19.62 -5.70
C GLY A 63 -7.48 -18.44 -5.45
N LEU A 64 -6.69 -18.44 -4.36
CA LEU A 64 -5.70 -17.38 -4.12
C LEU A 64 -4.58 -17.37 -5.15
N THR A 65 -4.12 -18.55 -5.60
CA THR A 65 -3.06 -18.65 -6.62
C THR A 65 -3.56 -18.16 -7.98
N GLU A 66 -4.85 -18.33 -8.25
CA GLU A 66 -5.49 -17.90 -9.50
C GLU A 66 -5.63 -16.37 -9.59
N LEU A 67 -5.73 -15.65 -8.46
CA LEU A 67 -5.87 -14.17 -8.44
C LEU A 67 -4.74 -13.44 -9.17
N CYS A 68 -3.52 -13.98 -9.09
CA CYS A 68 -2.33 -13.43 -9.72
C CYS A 68 -1.84 -14.28 -10.90
N ALA A 69 -2.60 -15.29 -11.33
CA ALA A 69 -2.22 -16.12 -12.47
C ALA A 69 -2.07 -15.26 -13.73
N GLY A 70 -0.94 -15.43 -14.43
CA GLY A 70 -0.60 -14.66 -15.63
C GLY A 70 -0.04 -13.26 -15.38
N LYS A 71 0.13 -12.82 -14.12
CA LYS A 71 0.78 -11.55 -13.77
C LYS A 71 2.22 -11.79 -13.36
N VAL A 72 3.12 -10.88 -13.75
CA VAL A 72 4.54 -10.91 -13.40
C VAL A 72 4.86 -9.72 -12.50
N MET A 73 5.50 -9.98 -11.36
CA MET A 73 5.99 -8.96 -10.42
C MET A 73 7.52 -8.91 -10.49
N ALA A 74 8.10 -7.72 -10.61
CA ALA A 74 9.54 -7.50 -10.55
C ALA A 74 9.91 -6.87 -9.21
N SER A 75 10.86 -7.49 -8.50
CA SER A 75 11.42 -6.97 -7.25
C SER A 75 12.80 -6.38 -7.53
N LEU A 76 13.00 -5.10 -7.18
CA LEU A 76 14.24 -4.38 -7.44
C LEU A 76 14.83 -3.89 -6.10
N PHE A 77 16.05 -4.33 -5.80
CA PHE A 77 16.78 -3.95 -4.59
C PHE A 77 18.18 -3.47 -4.96
N PHE A 78 18.47 -2.19 -4.73
CA PHE A 78 19.83 -1.63 -4.89
C PHE A 78 20.74 -2.03 -3.72
N GLU A 79 20.15 -2.27 -2.55
CA GLU A 79 20.81 -2.78 -1.36
C GLU A 79 20.10 -4.04 -0.88
N ALA A 80 20.87 -5.04 -0.41
CA ALA A 80 20.31 -6.32 -0.03
C ALA A 80 19.32 -6.20 1.13
N SER A 81 18.07 -6.64 0.92
CA SER A 81 16.98 -6.58 1.91
C SER A 81 16.24 -7.93 1.98
N THR A 82 16.92 -8.95 2.51
CA THR A 82 16.43 -10.34 2.52
C THR A 82 15.10 -10.54 3.25
N ARG A 83 14.82 -9.74 4.28
CA ARG A 83 13.52 -9.78 4.99
C ARG A 83 12.37 -9.31 4.10
N THR A 84 12.62 -8.32 3.25
CA THR A 84 11.62 -7.74 2.36
C THR A 84 11.41 -8.62 1.13
N ASP A 85 12.49 -9.19 0.59
CA ASP A 85 12.45 -10.04 -0.60
C ASP A 85 11.73 -11.39 -0.37
N MET A 86 11.80 -11.93 0.85
CA MET A 86 11.19 -13.23 1.19
C MET A 86 9.73 -13.12 1.69
N SER A 87 9.20 -11.90 1.86
CA SER A 87 7.83 -11.67 2.37
C SER A 87 6.78 -11.98 1.32
#